data_AF-A0A9J9UBF2-F1
#
_entry.id   AF-A0A9J9UBF2-F1
#
_cell.length_a   1.000
_cell.length_b   1.000
_cell.length_c   1.000
_cell.angle_alpha   90.00
_cell.angle_beta   90.00
_cell.angle_gamma   90.00
#
_symmetry.space_group_name_H-M   'P 1'
#
loop_
_entity.id
_entity.type
_entity.pdbx_description
1 polymer ?
#
loop_
_entity_poly.entity_id
_entity_poly.type
_entity_poly.pdbx_seq_one_letter_code
_entity_poly.pdbx_strand_id
1 'polypeptide(L)'
;MQCCRRLRSWWLVCGGLMLYGVATANCMSGPAPTTPGEPRDVAEWVARMHHASLFRSYRGTFVVLSSNGAMVSSRIWHACEGARQIERVEALSGTPRVVFRREEEVRTFLPQARVVRSELRDVPGAFPRVADAKGVHPSQHYALRALGQERVAGRDADRLLFQPRDAWRFGYQIWVDRVSGLVVKMQTLDGEGRLLEQAAFSELNLDVPADLSRIEQMMEDLQGYRLVKVPLQRTTAEAQGWTMGEAVNGFVSQGCYRKDVMAMASGPLLQCIYSDGLATLSVFVEPFDAARHAASVRSASMGATQVVGRQVHKTAWVTAVGEVPARTLQRFIESVQRKDE
;
A
#
# COMPACT_ATOMS: atom_id res chain seq x y z
N MET A 1 5.63 57.50 28.48
CA MET A 1 4.64 57.13 27.45
C MET A 1 4.08 55.75 27.86
N GLN A 2 2.96 55.58 28.56
CA GLN A 2 1.78 56.44 28.81
C GLN A 2 1.01 56.89 27.56
N CYS A 3 0.02 56.09 27.15
CA CYS A 3 -1.40 56.46 26.96
C CYS A 3 -2.18 55.15 26.66
N CYS A 4 -3.12 54.58 27.42
CA CYS A 4 -4.04 54.98 28.51
C CYS A 4 -5.51 55.22 28.06
N ARG A 5 -6.46 54.78 28.91
CA ARG A 5 -7.95 54.88 28.85
C ARG A 5 -8.69 53.76 28.08
N ARG A 6 -9.91 53.34 28.44
CA ARG A 6 -10.77 53.41 29.67
C ARG A 6 -11.95 52.40 29.51
N LEU A 7 -12.87 52.09 30.44
CA LEU A 7 -12.89 51.86 31.91
C LEU A 7 -14.37 51.93 32.38
N ARG A 8 -14.98 50.79 32.80
CA ARG A 8 -16.24 50.59 33.59
C ARG A 8 -16.79 49.17 33.31
N SER A 9 -17.35 48.31 34.20
CA SER A 9 -17.76 48.28 35.63
C SER A 9 -19.27 48.38 35.94
N TRP A 10 -19.85 47.30 36.51
CA TRP A 10 -20.99 47.22 37.46
C TRP A 10 -20.79 45.91 38.30
N TRP A 11 -20.59 45.97 39.63
CA TRP A 11 -21.59 45.88 40.74
C TRP A 11 -22.26 44.47 40.84
N LEU A 12 -21.94 43.61 41.83
CA LEU A 12 -22.33 43.56 43.28
C LEU A 12 -23.73 42.90 43.51
N VAL A 13 -24.03 42.10 44.56
CA VAL A 13 -23.36 41.85 45.88
C VAL A 13 -23.36 40.34 46.30
N CYS A 14 -23.61 39.97 47.58
CA CYS A 14 -23.35 38.65 48.22
C CYS A 14 -24.60 37.80 48.60
N GLY A 15 -24.39 36.51 48.92
CA GLY A 15 -25.32 35.60 49.64
C GLY A 15 -25.80 34.38 48.82
N GLY A 16 -26.08 33.18 49.37
CA GLY A 16 -25.93 32.66 50.74
C GLY A 16 -26.64 31.29 50.94
N LEU A 17 -26.25 30.54 51.99
CA LEU A 17 -26.78 29.22 52.45
C LEU A 17 -26.48 27.94 51.63
N MET A 18 -26.55 26.81 52.36
CA MET A 18 -26.36 25.42 51.91
C MET A 18 -27.68 24.77 51.47
N LEU A 19 -27.60 23.66 50.74
CA LEU A 19 -28.44 22.47 50.99
C LEU A 19 -27.71 21.19 50.53
N TYR A 20 -28.07 20.05 51.13
CA TYR A 20 -27.42 18.76 50.86
C TYR A 20 -27.92 18.11 49.56
N GLY A 21 -27.00 17.48 48.81
CA GLY A 21 -27.33 16.64 47.66
C GLY A 21 -26.40 15.42 47.60
N VAL A 22 -26.89 14.25 48.01
CA VAL A 22 -26.16 12.99 47.88
C VAL A 22 -26.24 12.53 46.42
N ALA A 23 -25.23 12.86 45.62
CA ALA A 23 -25.10 12.33 44.28
C ALA A 23 -24.73 10.84 44.34
N THR A 24 -25.68 9.96 44.04
CA THR A 24 -25.43 8.53 43.87
C THR A 24 -24.47 8.32 42.69
N ALA A 25 -23.36 7.62 42.94
CA ALA A 25 -22.40 7.29 41.89
C ALA A 25 -23.00 6.29 40.90
N ASN A 26 -23.56 6.79 39.80
CA ASN A 26 -23.93 5.95 38.67
C ASN A 26 -22.64 5.35 38.08
N CYS A 27 -22.38 4.08 38.40
CA CYS A 27 -21.41 3.27 37.69
C CYS A 27 -21.81 3.23 36.22
N MET A 28 -21.07 3.93 35.36
CA MET A 28 -21.32 3.90 33.92
C MET A 28 -21.05 2.48 33.43
N SER A 29 -22.10 1.82 32.94
CA SER A 29 -22.00 0.50 32.32
C SER A 29 -21.04 0.56 31.14
N GLY A 30 -19.99 -0.26 31.19
CA GLY A 30 -19.11 -0.45 30.04
C GLY A 30 -19.89 -0.97 28.82
N PRO A 31 -19.38 -0.78 27.60
CA PRO A 31 -20.04 -1.24 26.39
C PRO A 31 -20.33 -2.74 26.47
N ALA A 32 -21.58 -3.11 26.20
CA ALA A 32 -22.03 -4.50 26.24
C ALA A 32 -21.23 -5.39 25.27
N PRO A 33 -21.07 -6.69 25.56
CA PRO A 33 -20.45 -7.63 24.63
C PRO A 33 -21.21 -7.60 23.31
N THR A 34 -20.47 -7.43 22.20
CA THR A 34 -21.07 -7.26 20.88
C THR A 34 -21.76 -8.55 20.47
N THR A 35 -23.05 -8.46 20.10
CA THR A 35 -23.78 -9.52 19.40
C THR A 35 -22.96 -10.03 18.21
N PRO A 36 -23.00 -11.33 17.86
CA PRO A 36 -22.39 -11.82 16.64
C PRO A 36 -22.90 -11.02 15.44
N GLY A 37 -22.04 -10.16 14.88
CA GLY A 37 -22.41 -9.23 13.83
C GLY A 37 -22.78 -9.96 12.54
N GLU A 38 -23.50 -9.26 11.67
CA GLU A 38 -23.81 -9.74 10.32
C GLU A 38 -22.53 -10.15 9.57
N PRO A 39 -22.62 -11.12 8.65
CA PRO A 39 -21.46 -11.67 7.96
C PRO A 39 -20.81 -10.61 7.07
N ARG A 40 -19.76 -9.95 7.62
CA ARG A 40 -19.07 -8.81 7.00
C ARG A 40 -18.76 -9.04 5.52
N ASP A 41 -19.05 -8.03 4.72
CA ASP A 41 -18.88 -8.08 3.27
C ASP A 41 -17.41 -7.87 2.83
N VAL A 42 -17.14 -8.01 1.53
CA VAL A 42 -15.80 -7.82 0.95
C VAL A 42 -15.25 -6.41 1.25
N ALA A 43 -16.07 -5.37 1.15
CA ALA A 43 -15.63 -3.99 1.35
C ALA A 43 -15.36 -3.69 2.83
N GLU A 44 -16.19 -4.20 3.75
CA GLU A 44 -15.95 -4.07 5.20
C GLU A 44 -14.66 -4.76 5.64
N TRP A 45 -14.34 -5.93 5.08
CA TRP A 45 -13.06 -6.58 5.35
C TRP A 45 -11.87 -5.82 4.75
N VAL A 46 -11.98 -5.32 3.53
CA VAL A 46 -10.93 -4.47 2.92
C VAL A 46 -10.70 -3.20 3.75
N ALA A 47 -11.75 -2.51 4.16
CA ALA A 47 -11.68 -1.34 5.04
C ALA A 47 -11.04 -1.68 6.40
N ARG A 48 -11.42 -2.81 7.02
CA ARG A 48 -10.81 -3.30 8.28
C ARG A 48 -9.30 -3.53 8.12
N MET A 49 -8.89 -4.23 7.06
CA MET A 49 -7.48 -4.55 6.79
C MET A 49 -6.66 -3.30 6.49
N HIS A 50 -7.18 -2.40 5.65
CA HIS A 50 -6.54 -1.11 5.36
C HIS A 50 -6.36 -0.28 6.63
N HIS A 51 -7.45 -0.02 7.37
CA HIS A 51 -7.41 0.75 8.62
C HIS A 51 -6.41 0.18 9.64
N ALA A 52 -6.38 -1.14 9.81
CA ALA A 52 -5.43 -1.78 10.72
C ALA A 52 -3.97 -1.63 10.27
N SER A 53 -3.70 -1.56 8.97
CA SER A 53 -2.34 -1.34 8.42
C SER A 53 -1.84 0.10 8.57
N LEU A 54 -2.73 1.08 8.79
CA LEU A 54 -2.38 2.48 9.03
C LEU A 54 -2.29 2.82 10.53
N PHE A 55 -3.31 2.47 11.31
CA PHE A 55 -3.55 3.03 12.65
C PHE A 55 -3.13 2.10 13.80
N ARG A 56 -2.21 1.16 13.55
CA ARG A 56 -1.58 0.32 14.58
C ARG A 56 -0.07 0.43 14.43
N SER A 57 0.63 0.73 15.53
CA SER A 57 2.08 0.50 15.57
C SER A 57 2.34 -1.00 15.66
N TYR A 58 3.37 -1.49 14.96
CA TYR A 58 3.77 -2.89 15.02
C TYR A 58 5.23 -3.10 14.60
N ARG A 59 5.82 -4.21 15.09
CA ARG A 59 7.13 -4.69 14.67
C ARG A 59 7.10 -6.19 14.44
N GLY A 60 7.55 -6.62 13.27
CA GLY A 60 7.65 -8.04 12.94
C GLY A 60 8.65 -8.33 11.83
N THR A 61 9.03 -9.59 11.70
CA THR A 61 9.71 -10.11 10.52
C THR A 61 8.68 -10.84 9.67
N PHE A 62 8.62 -10.53 8.38
CA PHE A 62 7.78 -11.23 7.42
C PHE A 62 8.62 -11.89 6.33
N VAL A 63 8.07 -12.97 5.78
CA VAL A 63 8.68 -13.83 4.79
C VAL A 63 7.74 -13.92 3.59
N VAL A 64 8.29 -13.72 2.39
CA VAL A 64 7.62 -13.98 1.12
C VAL A 64 8.23 -15.24 0.51
N LEU A 65 7.38 -16.20 0.16
CA LEU A 65 7.73 -17.45 -0.50
C LEU A 65 6.98 -17.55 -1.83
N SER A 66 7.71 -17.57 -2.93
CA SER A 66 7.16 -17.78 -4.27
C SER A 66 7.01 -19.27 -4.59
N SER A 67 6.12 -19.63 -5.52
CA SER A 67 5.82 -21.01 -5.92
C SER A 67 7.01 -21.83 -6.44
N ASN A 68 8.08 -21.18 -6.89
CA ASN A 68 9.34 -21.81 -7.30
C ASN A 68 10.31 -22.10 -6.13
N GLY A 69 9.88 -21.89 -4.88
CA GLY A 69 10.70 -22.08 -3.69
C GLY A 69 11.63 -20.90 -3.35
N ALA A 70 11.64 -19.83 -4.15
CA ALA A 70 12.40 -18.63 -3.82
C ALA A 70 11.80 -17.94 -2.58
N MET A 71 12.65 -17.64 -1.60
CA MET A 71 12.25 -17.07 -0.32
C MET A 71 13.03 -15.79 -0.03
N VAL A 72 12.32 -14.73 0.36
CA VAL A 72 12.92 -13.47 0.83
C VAL A 72 12.27 -13.05 2.14
N SER A 73 13.07 -12.53 3.09
CA SER A 73 12.58 -12.03 4.36
C SER A 73 12.89 -10.54 4.54
N SER A 74 12.04 -9.84 5.28
CA SER A 74 12.20 -8.42 5.61
C SER A 74 11.64 -8.12 6.99
N ARG A 75 12.30 -7.22 7.72
CA ARG A 75 11.80 -6.72 9.01
C ARG A 75 11.07 -5.40 8.81
N ILE A 76 9.86 -5.32 9.34
CA ILE A 76 9.02 -4.11 9.30
C ILE A 76 8.86 -3.52 10.71
N TRP A 77 9.01 -2.21 10.79
CA TRP A 77 8.52 -1.37 11.87
C TRP A 77 7.52 -0.42 11.25
N HIS A 78 6.33 -0.33 11.81
CA HIS A 78 5.38 0.75 11.53
C HIS A 78 5.10 1.44 12.85
N ALA A 79 5.25 2.76 12.90
CA ALA A 79 4.92 3.59 14.05
C ALA A 79 3.91 4.65 13.64
N CYS A 80 2.89 4.86 14.46
CA CYS A 80 1.84 5.85 14.22
C CYS A 80 1.49 6.64 15.48
N GLU A 81 1.39 7.97 15.34
CA GLU A 81 1.00 8.92 16.37
C GLU A 81 -0.11 9.83 15.82
N GLY A 82 -1.36 9.51 16.15
CA GLY A 82 -2.52 10.17 15.53
C GLY A 82 -2.55 9.94 14.01
N ALA A 83 -2.42 11.02 13.23
CA ALA A 83 -2.33 10.95 11.76
C ALA A 83 -0.89 10.77 11.24
N ARG A 84 0.14 11.03 12.06
CA ARG A 84 1.54 10.85 11.66
C ARG A 84 1.85 9.36 11.60
N GLN A 85 2.47 8.92 10.52
CA GLN A 85 2.91 7.53 10.36
C GLN A 85 4.29 7.47 9.70
N ILE A 86 5.11 6.53 10.16
CA ILE A 86 6.35 6.17 9.47
C ILE A 86 6.56 4.66 9.50
N GLU A 87 6.98 4.14 8.36
CA GLU A 87 7.29 2.73 8.15
C GLU A 87 8.76 2.58 7.77
N ARG A 88 9.45 1.60 8.36
CA ARG A 88 10.80 1.16 8.00
C ARG A 88 10.73 -0.30 7.60
N VAL A 89 11.20 -0.63 6.40
CA VAL A 89 11.32 -2.01 5.90
C VAL A 89 12.78 -2.30 5.57
N GLU A 90 13.36 -3.25 6.31
CA GLU A 90 14.77 -3.68 6.21
C GLU A 90 14.82 -5.05 5.52
N ALA A 91 15.51 -5.14 4.38
CA ALA A 91 15.69 -6.42 3.69
C ALA A 91 16.68 -7.31 4.46
N LEU A 92 16.24 -8.51 4.85
CA LEU A 92 17.05 -9.51 5.55
C LEU A 92 17.59 -10.60 4.59
N SER A 93 17.27 -10.51 3.30
CA SER A 93 17.67 -11.47 2.26
C SER A 93 17.96 -10.73 0.96
N GLY A 94 18.93 -11.23 0.18
CA GLY A 94 19.36 -10.61 -1.07
C GLY A 94 20.17 -9.32 -0.86
N THR A 95 20.04 -8.37 -1.78
CA THR A 95 20.76 -7.09 -1.73
C THR A 95 20.34 -6.25 -0.50
N PRO A 96 21.27 -5.88 0.40
CA PRO A 96 20.95 -5.05 1.55
C PRO A 96 20.35 -3.71 1.14
N ARG A 97 19.17 -3.39 1.67
CA ARG A 97 18.46 -2.13 1.48
C ARG A 97 17.53 -1.85 2.66
N VAL A 98 17.32 -0.57 2.95
CA VAL A 98 16.30 -0.12 3.91
C VAL A 98 15.39 0.87 3.19
N VAL A 99 14.08 0.64 3.26
CA VAL A 99 13.06 1.52 2.70
C VAL A 99 12.33 2.19 3.86
N PHE A 100 12.37 3.52 3.92
CA PHE A 100 11.49 4.30 4.78
C PHE A 100 10.32 4.84 3.96
N ARG A 101 9.14 4.90 4.56
CA ARG A 101 7.94 5.55 4.01
C ARG A 101 7.35 6.47 5.08
N ARG A 102 7.27 7.77 4.80
CA ARG A 102 6.63 8.79 5.64
C ARG A 102 5.74 9.62 4.73
N GLU A 103 4.43 9.55 4.97
CA GLU A 103 3.42 10.19 4.10
C GLU A 103 3.65 9.77 2.63
N GLU A 104 3.83 10.72 1.71
CA GLU A 104 4.16 10.45 0.31
C GLU A 104 5.66 10.21 0.05
N GLU A 105 6.57 10.52 0.98
CA GLU A 105 8.02 10.34 0.78
C GLU A 105 8.47 8.90 1.04
N VAL A 106 9.06 8.29 0.02
CA VAL A 106 9.74 7.00 0.09
C VAL A 106 11.25 7.18 -0.08
N ARG A 107 12.02 6.86 0.97
CA ARG A 107 13.51 6.85 0.92
C ARG A 107 14.05 5.44 0.89
N THR A 108 14.72 5.06 -0.19
CA THR A 108 15.43 3.78 -0.32
C THR A 108 16.93 3.98 -0.13
N PHE A 109 17.46 3.50 0.98
CA PHE A 109 18.87 3.43 1.30
C PHE A 109 19.50 2.21 0.63
N LEU A 110 20.61 2.43 -0.09
CA LEU A 110 21.38 1.41 -0.80
C LEU A 110 22.84 1.44 -0.29
N PRO A 111 23.16 0.74 0.82
CA PRO A 111 24.46 0.84 1.50
C PRO A 111 25.66 0.53 0.59
N GLN A 112 25.54 -0.51 -0.24
CA GLN A 112 26.59 -0.92 -1.19
C GLN A 112 26.93 0.17 -2.22
N ALA A 113 25.92 0.94 -2.66
CA ALA A 113 26.10 2.04 -3.61
C ALA A 113 26.37 3.40 -2.94
N ARG A 114 26.29 3.48 -1.59
CA ARG A 114 26.29 4.73 -0.81
C ARG A 114 25.33 5.79 -1.37
N VAL A 115 24.14 5.36 -1.77
CA VAL A 115 23.07 6.22 -2.32
C VAL A 115 21.79 6.08 -1.51
N VAL A 116 21.11 7.20 -1.26
CA VAL A 116 19.70 7.23 -0.85
C VAL A 116 18.88 7.76 -2.03
N ARG A 117 17.90 6.99 -2.49
CA ARG A 117 16.89 7.45 -3.45
C ARG A 117 15.69 7.99 -2.69
N SER A 118 15.34 9.26 -2.88
CA SER A 118 14.07 9.84 -2.42
C SER A 118 13.10 9.94 -3.61
N GLU A 119 11.94 9.32 -3.47
CA GLU A 119 10.82 9.30 -4.42
C GLU A 119 9.56 9.79 -3.70
N LEU A 120 8.75 10.64 -4.32
CA LEU A 120 7.35 10.83 -3.91
C LEU A 120 6.51 9.68 -4.46
N ARG A 121 5.44 9.28 -3.74
CA ARG A 121 4.44 8.29 -4.19
C ARG A 121 3.04 8.62 -3.65
N ASP A 122 2.09 8.74 -4.56
CA ASP A 122 0.67 9.12 -4.37
C ASP A 122 -0.26 7.87 -4.24
N VAL A 123 0.29 6.65 -4.24
CA VAL A 123 -0.48 5.39 -4.16
C VAL A 123 0.18 4.38 -3.21
N PRO A 124 -0.46 4.03 -2.06
CA PRO A 124 -0.15 2.84 -1.29
C PRO A 124 -0.89 1.61 -1.87
N GLY A 125 -0.39 0.38 -1.73
CA GLY A 125 0.82 -0.01 -1.01
C GLY A 125 1.29 -1.42 -1.41
N ALA A 126 2.07 -2.05 -0.53
CA ALA A 126 2.46 -3.45 -0.60
C ALA A 126 2.25 -4.08 0.78
N PHE A 127 2.21 -5.42 0.85
CA PHE A 127 2.03 -6.16 2.10
C PHE A 127 2.92 -5.61 3.23
N PRO A 128 2.37 -5.39 4.46
CA PRO A 128 1.03 -5.77 4.93
C PRO A 128 -0.09 -4.76 4.65
N ARG A 129 0.17 -3.67 3.91
CA ARG A 129 -0.86 -2.69 3.55
C ARG A 129 -1.74 -3.21 2.42
N VAL A 130 -3.05 -3.09 2.60
CA VAL A 130 -4.04 -3.18 1.51
C VAL A 130 -4.22 -1.77 0.92
N ALA A 131 -4.40 -1.66 -0.40
CA ALA A 131 -4.51 -0.38 -1.09
C ALA A 131 -5.87 0.30 -0.86
N ASP A 132 -5.86 1.60 -0.57
CA ASP A 132 -7.06 2.46 -0.52
C ASP A 132 -7.30 3.10 -1.90
N ALA A 133 -7.52 2.24 -2.89
CA ALA A 133 -7.70 2.66 -4.27
C ALA A 133 -9.07 3.35 -4.43
N LYS A 134 -9.08 4.57 -4.98
CA LYS A 134 -10.30 5.38 -5.09
C LYS A 134 -11.14 4.91 -6.28
N GLY A 135 -12.46 4.90 -6.08
CA GLY A 135 -13.45 4.50 -7.09
C GLY A 135 -13.62 2.99 -7.31
N VAL A 136 -12.87 2.14 -6.60
CA VAL A 136 -12.94 0.67 -6.75
C VAL A 136 -14.06 0.05 -5.91
N HIS A 137 -14.60 -1.08 -6.38
CA HIS A 137 -15.64 -1.83 -5.68
C HIS A 137 -15.32 -3.34 -5.66
N PRO A 138 -14.45 -3.81 -4.75
CA PRO A 138 -13.95 -5.19 -4.81
C PRO A 138 -15.07 -6.23 -4.60
N SER A 139 -16.16 -5.87 -3.90
CA SER A 139 -17.37 -6.69 -3.74
C SER A 139 -18.04 -7.10 -5.05
N GLN A 140 -17.89 -6.30 -6.12
CA GLN A 140 -18.41 -6.60 -7.46
C GLN A 140 -17.56 -7.64 -8.21
N HIS A 141 -16.27 -7.76 -7.87
CA HIS A 141 -15.29 -8.61 -8.59
C HIS A 141 -14.83 -9.83 -7.80
N TYR A 142 -15.02 -9.85 -6.49
CA TYR A 142 -14.66 -10.96 -5.60
C TYR A 142 -15.89 -11.45 -4.83
N ALA A 143 -15.92 -12.76 -4.55
CA ALA A 143 -16.81 -13.39 -3.61
C ALA A 143 -16.02 -13.75 -2.34
N LEU A 144 -16.57 -13.40 -1.17
CA LEU A 144 -15.98 -13.75 0.11
C LEU A 144 -16.47 -15.12 0.58
N ARG A 145 -15.56 -15.94 1.11
CA ARG A 145 -15.89 -17.14 1.89
C ARG A 145 -15.00 -17.24 3.12
N ALA A 146 -15.61 -17.26 4.32
CA ALA A 146 -14.88 -17.59 5.54
C ALA A 146 -14.45 -19.08 5.50
N LEU A 147 -13.22 -19.36 5.90
CA LEU A 147 -12.61 -20.70 5.95
C LEU A 147 -12.34 -21.14 7.41
N GLY A 148 -12.98 -20.51 8.38
CA GLY A 148 -12.73 -20.72 9.81
C GLY A 148 -11.60 -19.84 10.36
N GLN A 149 -10.87 -20.35 11.34
CA GLN A 149 -9.83 -19.63 12.08
C GLN A 149 -8.54 -20.47 12.16
N GLU A 150 -7.40 -19.79 12.16
CA GLU A 150 -6.06 -20.39 12.16
C GLU A 150 -5.10 -19.49 12.95
N ARG A 151 -4.12 -20.08 13.65
CA ARG A 151 -3.14 -19.32 14.45
C ARG A 151 -1.87 -19.08 13.63
N VAL A 152 -1.49 -17.82 13.46
CA VAL A 152 -0.38 -17.36 12.62
C VAL A 152 0.47 -16.34 13.38
N ALA A 153 1.79 -16.45 13.34
CA ALA A 153 2.72 -15.58 14.09
C ALA A 153 2.41 -15.49 15.62
N GLY A 154 1.83 -16.55 16.19
CA GLY A 154 1.37 -16.57 17.58
C GLY A 154 0.04 -15.86 17.86
N ARG A 155 -0.68 -15.42 16.83
CA ARG A 155 -1.94 -14.66 16.90
C ARG A 155 -3.09 -15.43 16.25
N ASP A 156 -4.29 -15.33 16.81
CA ASP A 156 -5.48 -15.99 16.27
C ASP A 156 -6.10 -15.13 15.17
N ALA A 157 -6.30 -15.70 13.97
CA ALA A 157 -6.74 -14.98 12.79
C ALA A 157 -8.00 -15.61 12.17
N ASP A 158 -8.91 -14.76 11.69
CA ASP A 158 -10.01 -15.18 10.80
C ASP A 158 -9.41 -15.46 9.41
N ARG A 159 -9.65 -16.64 8.85
CA ARG A 159 -9.15 -17.05 7.53
C ARG A 159 -10.23 -16.83 6.48
N LEU A 160 -9.93 -16.04 5.48
CA LEU A 160 -10.87 -15.58 4.46
C LEU A 160 -10.36 -15.97 3.07
N LEU A 161 -11.26 -16.37 2.18
CA LEU A 161 -11.01 -16.51 0.74
C LEU A 161 -11.74 -15.40 -0.01
N PHE A 162 -10.99 -14.61 -0.76
CA PHE A 162 -11.48 -13.67 -1.76
C PHE A 162 -11.32 -14.36 -3.12
N GLN A 163 -12.38 -15.01 -3.59
CA GLN A 163 -12.40 -15.75 -4.85
C GLN A 163 -12.83 -14.80 -5.98
N PRO A 164 -12.07 -14.66 -7.07
CA PRO A 164 -12.46 -13.77 -8.17
C PRO A 164 -13.68 -14.34 -8.89
N ARG A 165 -14.59 -13.44 -9.30
CA ARG A 165 -15.80 -13.75 -10.08
C ARG A 165 -15.55 -13.76 -11.58
N ASP A 166 -14.40 -13.21 -11.99
CA ASP A 166 -13.95 -13.13 -13.37
C ASP A 166 -12.54 -13.73 -13.53
N ALA A 167 -12.07 -13.78 -14.78
CA ALA A 167 -10.84 -14.45 -15.16
C ALA A 167 -9.59 -13.53 -15.14
N TRP A 168 -9.75 -12.24 -14.84
CA TRP A 168 -8.71 -11.20 -14.98
C TRP A 168 -7.93 -10.93 -13.70
N ARG A 169 -8.21 -11.67 -12.64
CA ARG A 169 -7.72 -11.45 -11.28
C ARG A 169 -7.16 -12.75 -10.70
N PHE A 170 -6.30 -12.62 -9.70
CA PHE A 170 -5.89 -13.73 -8.84
C PHE A 170 -6.88 -13.87 -7.66
N GLY A 171 -6.90 -15.03 -7.02
CA GLY A 171 -7.60 -15.21 -5.75
C GLY A 171 -6.67 -14.94 -4.57
N TYR A 172 -7.24 -14.58 -3.42
CA TYR A 172 -6.47 -14.35 -2.20
C TYR A 172 -7.04 -15.17 -1.04
N GLN A 173 -6.20 -15.95 -0.36
CA GLN A 173 -6.49 -16.36 1.02
C GLN A 173 -5.79 -15.39 1.97
N ILE A 174 -6.54 -14.80 2.89
CA ILE A 174 -6.06 -13.76 3.79
C ILE A 174 -6.41 -14.16 5.24
N TRP A 175 -5.41 -14.06 6.11
CA TRP A 175 -5.53 -14.29 7.54
C TRP A 175 -5.48 -12.95 8.25
N VAL A 176 -6.56 -12.59 8.93
CA VAL A 176 -6.75 -11.28 9.56
C VAL A 176 -6.79 -11.45 11.07
N ASP A 177 -5.87 -10.79 11.80
CA ASP A 177 -5.79 -10.86 13.26
C ASP A 177 -7.13 -10.46 13.90
N ARG A 178 -7.70 -11.35 14.71
CA ARG A 178 -9.06 -11.21 15.23
C ARG A 178 -9.26 -9.96 16.07
N VAL A 179 -8.20 -9.48 16.74
CA VAL A 179 -8.23 -8.30 17.62
C VAL A 179 -8.01 -7.01 16.82
N SER A 180 -6.86 -6.87 16.17
CA SER A 180 -6.43 -5.60 15.53
C SER A 180 -7.02 -5.37 14.14
N GLY A 181 -7.36 -6.43 13.41
CA GLY A 181 -7.70 -6.37 11.99
C GLY A 181 -6.52 -6.38 11.03
N LEU A 182 -5.27 -6.49 11.51
CA LEU A 182 -4.08 -6.50 10.64
C LEU A 182 -3.96 -7.82 9.88
N VAL A 183 -3.51 -7.77 8.62
CA VAL A 183 -3.21 -8.98 7.84
C VAL A 183 -1.93 -9.63 8.36
N VAL A 184 -2.03 -10.86 8.86
CA VAL A 184 -0.88 -11.61 9.41
C VAL A 184 -0.26 -12.60 8.41
N LYS A 185 -1.04 -13.03 7.42
CA LYS A 185 -0.62 -13.90 6.31
C LYS A 185 -1.56 -13.69 5.12
N MET A 186 -0.99 -13.75 3.92
CA MET A 186 -1.67 -13.66 2.64
C MET A 186 -1.11 -14.72 1.70
N GLN A 187 -1.97 -15.35 0.91
CA GLN A 187 -1.60 -16.27 -0.17
C GLN A 187 -2.30 -15.82 -1.45
N THR A 188 -1.52 -15.56 -2.50
CA THR A 188 -2.03 -15.23 -3.84
C THR A 188 -2.14 -16.51 -4.65
N LEU A 189 -3.30 -16.73 -5.27
CA LEU A 189 -3.70 -17.96 -5.95
C LEU A 189 -4.03 -17.70 -7.41
N ASP A 190 -3.68 -18.64 -8.30
CA ASP A 190 -4.08 -18.56 -9.70
C ASP A 190 -5.55 -18.96 -9.93
N GLY A 191 -5.98 -18.94 -11.21
CA GLY A 191 -7.34 -19.29 -11.61
C GLY A 191 -7.72 -20.77 -11.42
N GLU A 192 -6.76 -21.64 -11.10
CA GLU A 192 -6.99 -23.04 -10.68
C GLU A 192 -6.94 -23.20 -9.15
N GLY A 193 -6.70 -22.12 -8.41
CA GLY A 193 -6.55 -22.12 -6.95
C GLY A 193 -5.15 -22.54 -6.46
N ARG A 194 -4.16 -22.67 -7.36
CA ARG A 194 -2.78 -23.03 -6.99
C ARG A 194 -2.06 -21.85 -6.38
N LEU A 195 -1.21 -22.11 -5.38
CA LEU A 195 -0.42 -21.08 -4.71
C LEU A 195 0.66 -20.50 -5.66
N LEU A 196 0.59 -19.20 -5.92
CA LEU A 196 1.64 -18.44 -6.63
C LEU A 196 2.67 -17.85 -5.66
N GLU A 197 2.18 -17.34 -4.53
CA GLU A 197 3.00 -16.65 -3.53
C GLU A 197 2.34 -16.65 -2.16
N GLN A 198 3.14 -16.71 -1.10
CA GLN A 198 2.70 -16.52 0.28
C GLN A 198 3.55 -15.46 0.97
N ALA A 199 2.91 -14.40 1.47
CA ALA A 199 3.51 -13.45 2.41
C ALA A 199 2.99 -13.73 3.83
N ALA A 200 3.86 -13.90 4.82
CA ALA A 200 3.45 -14.17 6.21
C ALA A 200 4.41 -13.57 7.23
N PHE A 201 3.89 -13.08 8.35
CA PHE A 201 4.71 -12.79 9.51
C PHE A 201 5.22 -14.10 10.14
N SER A 202 6.52 -14.17 10.44
CA SER A 202 7.10 -15.22 11.29
C SER A 202 7.05 -14.83 12.77
N GLU A 203 7.14 -13.52 13.06
CA GLU A 203 6.96 -12.91 14.37
C GLU A 203 6.17 -11.60 14.20
N LEU A 204 5.28 -11.26 15.14
CA LEU A 204 4.52 -10.01 15.09
C LEU A 204 4.16 -9.50 16.49
N ASN A 205 4.68 -8.32 16.82
CA ASN A 205 4.40 -7.59 18.05
C ASN A 205 3.55 -6.37 17.68
N LEU A 206 2.35 -6.23 18.26
CA LEU A 206 1.50 -5.04 18.08
C LEU A 206 1.64 -4.06 19.25
N ASP A 207 1.99 -4.56 20.42
CA ASP A 207 2.06 -3.83 21.69
C ASP A 207 3.42 -3.12 21.85
N VAL A 208 3.93 -2.58 20.75
CA VAL A 208 5.22 -1.89 20.67
C VAL A 208 4.99 -0.38 20.77
N PRO A 209 5.67 0.33 21.70
CA PRO A 209 5.61 1.79 21.74
C PRO A 209 6.00 2.41 20.39
N ALA A 210 5.27 3.46 19.99
CA ALA A 210 5.59 4.19 18.77
C ALA A 210 6.91 4.95 18.93
N ASP A 211 8.01 4.38 18.44
CA ASP A 211 9.33 5.01 18.42
C ASP A 211 9.49 5.92 17.18
N LEU A 212 8.43 6.71 16.90
CA LEU A 212 8.22 7.41 15.62
C LEU A 212 9.34 8.41 15.34
N SER A 213 9.65 9.26 16.30
CA SER A 213 10.71 10.28 16.21
C SER A 213 12.10 9.68 15.91
N ARG A 214 12.38 8.46 16.39
CA ARG A 214 13.65 7.76 16.13
C ARG A 214 13.69 7.16 14.74
N ILE A 215 12.57 6.59 14.26
CA ILE A 215 12.49 6.09 12.88
C ILE A 215 12.60 7.26 11.89
N GLU A 216 12.03 8.43 12.22
CA GLU A 216 12.24 9.68 11.47
C GLU A 216 13.71 10.13 11.50
N GLN A 217 14.36 10.12 12.67
CA GLN A 217 15.80 10.43 12.78
C GLN A 217 16.65 9.50 11.91
N MET A 218 16.33 8.19 11.87
CA MET A 218 17.00 7.21 11.00
C MET A 218 16.70 7.42 9.50
N MET A 219 15.59 8.07 9.15
CA MET A 219 15.24 8.43 7.76
C MET A 219 15.99 9.69 7.29
N GLU A 220 16.32 10.61 8.21
CA GLU A 220 17.09 11.83 7.95
C GLU A 220 18.61 11.66 8.10
N ASP A 221 19.10 10.56 8.70
CA ASP A 221 20.53 10.26 8.76
C ASP A 221 21.11 9.85 7.39
N LEU A 222 21.60 10.84 6.65
CA LEU A 222 22.22 10.66 5.34
C LEU A 222 23.77 10.55 5.43
N GLN A 223 24.35 10.32 6.61
CA GLN A 223 25.82 10.33 6.77
C GLN A 223 26.51 9.27 5.89
N GLY A 224 27.44 9.72 5.04
CA GLY A 224 28.14 8.86 4.09
C GLY A 224 27.35 8.46 2.83
N TYR A 225 26.11 8.96 2.66
CA TYR A 225 25.28 8.69 1.50
C TYR A 225 25.12 9.92 0.58
N ARG A 226 25.09 9.66 -0.73
CA ARG A 226 24.67 10.64 -1.74
C ARG A 226 23.15 10.55 -1.93
N LEU A 227 22.44 11.63 -1.59
CA LEU A 227 21.00 11.75 -1.87
C LEU A 227 20.75 11.94 -3.37
N VAL A 228 19.84 11.14 -3.93
CA VAL A 228 19.34 11.23 -5.30
C VAL A 228 17.83 11.41 -5.22
N LYS A 229 17.34 12.62 -5.51
CA LYS A 229 15.89 12.88 -5.63
C LYS A 229 15.43 12.48 -7.02
N VAL A 230 14.40 11.66 -7.10
CA VAL A 230 13.73 11.30 -8.36
C VAL A 230 12.40 12.06 -8.41
N PRO A 231 12.30 13.17 -9.17
CA PRO A 231 11.06 13.94 -9.22
C PRO A 231 9.95 13.11 -9.86
N LEU A 232 8.80 13.04 -9.18
CA LEU A 232 7.58 12.46 -9.71
C LEU A 232 6.67 13.59 -10.20
N GLN A 233 6.47 13.72 -11.51
CA GLN A 233 5.57 14.73 -12.08
C GLN A 233 4.22 14.08 -12.37
N ARG A 234 3.19 14.39 -11.57
CA ARG A 234 1.82 13.94 -11.80
C ARG A 234 1.31 14.46 -13.15
N THR A 235 0.67 13.60 -13.94
CA THR A 235 0.22 13.91 -15.29
C THR A 235 -0.96 13.01 -15.68
N THR A 236 -1.38 13.04 -16.95
CA THR A 236 -2.34 12.08 -17.53
C THR A 236 -1.70 11.39 -18.74
N ALA A 237 -2.29 10.29 -19.22
CA ALA A 237 -1.81 9.64 -20.43
C ALA A 237 -1.93 10.58 -21.64
N GLU A 238 -3.06 11.29 -21.75
CA GLU A 238 -3.41 12.16 -22.86
C GLU A 238 -2.48 13.39 -22.92
N ALA A 239 -2.06 13.89 -21.76
CA ALA A 239 -1.07 14.96 -21.64
C ALA A 239 0.34 14.55 -22.07
N GLN A 240 0.63 13.24 -22.18
CA GLN A 240 1.85 12.70 -22.78
C GLN A 240 1.62 12.09 -24.18
N GLY A 241 0.45 12.32 -24.81
CA GLY A 241 0.14 11.86 -26.16
C GLY A 241 -0.40 10.42 -26.26
N TRP A 242 -0.86 9.82 -25.17
CA TRP A 242 -1.36 8.45 -25.11
C TRP A 242 -2.84 8.39 -24.70
N THR A 243 -3.58 7.49 -25.33
CA THR A 243 -4.88 7.02 -24.86
C THR A 243 -4.66 5.70 -24.13
N MET A 244 -5.05 5.62 -22.85
CA MET A 244 -4.83 4.45 -21.99
C MET A 244 -6.02 4.25 -21.05
N GLY A 245 -6.90 3.30 -21.39
CA GLY A 245 -8.18 3.09 -20.70
C GLY A 245 -8.15 2.09 -19.55
N GLU A 246 -9.28 1.98 -18.84
CA GLU A 246 -9.55 0.94 -17.85
C GLU A 246 -9.93 -0.36 -18.59
N ALA A 247 -8.91 -1.01 -19.17
CA ALA A 247 -9.05 -2.08 -20.17
C ALA A 247 -9.74 -3.37 -19.67
N VAL A 248 -9.95 -3.47 -18.35
CA VAL A 248 -10.60 -4.57 -17.64
C VAL A 248 -11.51 -3.98 -16.57
N ASN A 249 -12.78 -4.41 -16.55
CA ASN A 249 -13.79 -3.87 -15.64
C ASN A 249 -13.33 -3.90 -14.17
N GLY A 250 -13.50 -2.79 -13.46
CA GLY A 250 -13.15 -2.62 -12.05
C GLY A 250 -11.67 -2.35 -11.76
N PHE A 251 -10.78 -2.27 -12.75
CA PHE A 251 -9.42 -1.76 -12.56
C PHE A 251 -9.38 -0.25 -12.82
N VAL A 252 -9.56 0.54 -11.76
CA VAL A 252 -9.68 2.00 -11.81
C VAL A 252 -8.30 2.66 -11.79
N SER A 253 -8.12 3.70 -12.61
CA SER A 253 -6.89 4.49 -12.68
C SER A 253 -6.61 5.22 -11.36
N GLN A 254 -5.48 4.92 -10.75
CA GLN A 254 -4.95 5.56 -9.54
C GLN A 254 -3.94 6.69 -9.87
N GLY A 255 -3.89 7.11 -11.14
CA GLY A 255 -3.09 8.24 -11.61
C GLY A 255 -1.91 7.86 -12.50
N CYS A 256 -1.44 8.84 -13.27
CA CYS A 256 -0.29 8.74 -14.15
C CYS A 256 0.82 9.73 -13.73
N TYR A 257 2.07 9.35 -13.97
CA TYR A 257 3.24 10.13 -13.56
C TYR A 257 4.34 10.03 -14.62
N ARG A 258 4.97 11.16 -14.93
CA ARG A 258 6.21 11.21 -15.70
C ARG A 258 7.41 11.17 -14.76
N LYS A 259 8.41 10.38 -15.15
CA LYS A 259 9.75 10.30 -14.53
C LYS A 259 10.79 10.63 -15.59
N ASP A 260 11.57 11.68 -15.37
CA ASP A 260 12.64 12.08 -16.28
C ASP A 260 13.90 11.26 -15.99
N VAL A 261 14.01 10.07 -16.61
CA VAL A 261 15.04 9.06 -16.28
C VAL A 261 16.39 9.36 -16.94
N MET A 262 16.82 10.63 -16.90
CA MET A 262 18.10 11.09 -17.47
C MET A 262 19.31 10.31 -16.92
N ALA A 263 19.23 9.82 -15.68
CA ALA A 263 20.26 9.03 -15.03
C ALA A 263 20.46 7.60 -15.60
N MET A 264 19.58 7.12 -16.49
CA MET A 264 19.65 5.77 -17.08
C MET A 264 19.61 5.78 -18.62
N ALA A 265 19.73 6.95 -19.26
CA ALA A 265 19.66 7.15 -20.72
C ALA A 265 18.38 6.61 -21.41
N SER A 266 17.33 6.29 -20.65
CA SER A 266 16.12 5.62 -21.15
C SER A 266 15.15 6.55 -21.91
N GLY A 267 15.27 7.86 -21.71
CA GLY A 267 14.26 8.86 -22.08
C GLY A 267 13.27 9.16 -20.95
N PRO A 268 12.23 9.99 -21.20
CA PRO A 268 11.13 10.18 -20.25
C PRO A 268 10.28 8.91 -20.17
N LEU A 269 9.92 8.52 -18.94
CA LEU A 269 9.12 7.34 -18.65
C LEU A 269 7.75 7.77 -18.13
N LEU A 270 6.67 7.39 -18.82
CA LEU A 270 5.31 7.46 -18.30
C LEU A 270 5.04 6.18 -17.48
N GLN A 271 4.43 6.33 -16.31
CA GLN A 271 3.85 5.24 -15.52
C GLN A 271 2.40 5.61 -15.18
N CYS A 272 1.44 4.79 -15.60
CA CYS A 272 0.05 4.84 -15.14
C CYS A 272 -0.25 3.64 -14.24
N ILE A 273 -0.93 3.86 -13.11
CA ILE A 273 -1.22 2.84 -12.09
C ILE A 273 -2.73 2.54 -12.11
N TYR A 274 -3.10 1.27 -12.04
CA TYR A 274 -4.50 0.81 -11.97
C TYR A 274 -4.66 -0.21 -10.85
N SER A 275 -5.78 -0.18 -10.14
CA SER A 275 -6.08 -1.12 -9.05
C SER A 275 -7.57 -1.44 -9.00
N ASP A 276 -7.91 -2.61 -8.45
CA ASP A 276 -9.30 -3.01 -8.15
C ASP A 276 -9.61 -3.02 -6.64
N GLY A 277 -8.69 -2.51 -5.81
CA GLY A 277 -8.76 -2.51 -4.34
C GLY A 277 -8.16 -3.74 -3.65
N LEU A 278 -7.68 -4.73 -4.39
CA LEU A 278 -6.88 -5.85 -3.88
C LEU A 278 -5.60 -6.04 -4.70
N ALA A 279 -5.74 -6.20 -6.01
CA ALA A 279 -4.67 -6.26 -6.98
C ALA A 279 -4.26 -4.85 -7.46
N THR A 280 -3.02 -4.71 -7.88
CA THR A 280 -2.50 -3.48 -8.52
C THR A 280 -1.61 -3.85 -9.71
N LEU A 281 -1.69 -3.05 -10.78
CA LEU A 281 -0.79 -3.11 -11.92
C LEU A 281 -0.32 -1.70 -12.31
N SER A 282 0.84 -1.64 -12.96
CA SER A 282 1.40 -0.43 -13.57
C SER A 282 1.69 -0.69 -15.04
N VAL A 283 1.27 0.25 -15.89
CA VAL A 283 1.64 0.30 -17.31
C VAL A 283 2.69 1.39 -17.49
N PHE A 284 3.83 1.00 -18.00
CA PHE A 284 4.97 1.86 -18.29
C PHE A 284 5.09 2.07 -19.80
N VAL A 285 5.29 3.32 -20.24
CA VAL A 285 5.52 3.66 -21.64
C VAL A 285 6.81 4.47 -21.77
N GLU A 286 7.71 4.01 -22.64
CA GLU A 286 9.02 4.60 -22.91
C GLU A 286 9.32 4.64 -24.42
N PRO A 287 10.25 5.50 -24.91
CA PRO A 287 10.66 5.52 -26.31
C PRO A 287 11.28 4.18 -26.75
N PHE A 288 10.90 3.69 -27.92
CA PHE A 288 11.46 2.45 -28.47
C PHE A 288 12.90 2.65 -28.96
N ASP A 289 13.82 1.97 -28.31
CA ASP A 289 15.22 1.79 -28.71
C ASP A 289 15.45 0.32 -29.14
N ALA A 290 15.91 0.09 -30.38
CA ALA A 290 16.06 -1.27 -30.91
C ALA A 290 17.15 -2.09 -30.21
N ALA A 291 18.22 -1.46 -29.72
CA ALA A 291 19.32 -2.17 -29.04
C ALA A 291 18.92 -2.53 -27.60
N ARG A 292 18.28 -1.60 -26.87
CA ARG A 292 17.76 -1.84 -25.52
C ARG A 292 16.68 -2.93 -25.52
N HIS A 293 15.69 -2.83 -26.40
CA HIS A 293 14.52 -3.70 -26.40
C HIS A 293 14.67 -5.02 -27.19
N ALA A 294 15.86 -5.27 -27.76
CA ALA A 294 16.26 -6.61 -28.19
C ALA A 294 16.41 -7.56 -26.98
N ALA A 295 16.92 -7.06 -25.85
CA ALA A 295 17.14 -7.83 -24.63
C ALA A 295 16.02 -7.68 -23.56
N SER A 296 15.07 -6.75 -23.76
CA SER A 296 13.98 -6.52 -22.80
C SER A 296 13.04 -7.72 -22.66
N VAL A 297 12.63 -7.99 -21.41
CA VAL A 297 11.69 -9.06 -21.04
C VAL A 297 10.37 -8.92 -21.81
N ARG A 298 10.06 -9.92 -22.63
CA ARG A 298 8.78 -10.01 -23.37
C ARG A 298 7.65 -10.54 -22.48
N SER A 299 7.95 -11.54 -21.65
CA SER A 299 7.09 -11.98 -20.55
C SER A 299 7.94 -12.66 -19.48
N ALA A 300 7.58 -12.49 -18.20
CA ALA A 300 8.17 -13.21 -17.07
C ALA A 300 7.19 -13.28 -15.90
N SER A 301 7.42 -14.24 -15.00
CA SER A 301 6.70 -14.41 -13.74
C SER A 301 7.70 -14.48 -12.58
N MET A 302 7.41 -13.81 -11.48
CA MET A 302 8.19 -13.82 -10.24
C MET A 302 7.19 -13.92 -9.07
N GLY A 303 6.89 -15.16 -8.65
CA GLY A 303 5.81 -15.43 -7.71
C GLY A 303 4.46 -14.94 -8.25
N ALA A 304 3.77 -14.08 -7.49
CA ALA A 304 2.53 -13.44 -7.92
C ALA A 304 2.77 -12.36 -8.99
N THR A 305 3.93 -11.71 -9.03
CA THR A 305 4.21 -10.62 -9.98
C THR A 305 4.39 -11.16 -11.39
N GLN A 306 3.53 -10.70 -12.30
CA GLN A 306 3.67 -10.92 -13.75
C GLN A 306 4.28 -9.68 -14.42
N VAL A 307 5.02 -9.91 -15.51
CA VAL A 307 5.59 -8.88 -16.39
C VAL A 307 5.27 -9.25 -17.84
N VAL A 308 4.84 -8.26 -18.63
CA VAL A 308 4.69 -8.37 -20.08
C VAL A 308 5.28 -7.12 -20.74
N GLY A 309 6.14 -7.28 -21.74
CA GLY A 309 6.81 -6.21 -22.46
C GLY A 309 6.64 -6.34 -23.97
N ARG A 310 6.18 -5.27 -24.63
CA ARG A 310 5.85 -5.28 -26.06
C ARG A 310 6.12 -3.92 -26.69
N GLN A 311 6.62 -3.92 -27.93
CA GLN A 311 6.67 -2.73 -28.76
C GLN A 311 5.26 -2.39 -29.26
N VAL A 312 4.85 -1.13 -29.10
CA VAL A 312 3.53 -0.61 -29.50
C VAL A 312 3.75 0.64 -30.34
N HIS A 313 3.09 0.71 -31.50
CA HIS A 313 3.51 1.55 -32.64
C HIS A 313 4.99 1.26 -33.04
N LYS A 314 5.55 2.04 -33.97
CA LYS A 314 6.98 1.93 -34.33
C LYS A 314 7.90 2.56 -33.27
N THR A 315 7.37 3.47 -32.45
CA THR A 315 8.15 4.44 -31.67
C THR A 315 8.13 4.25 -30.15
N ALA A 316 7.35 3.32 -29.60
CA ALA A 316 7.25 3.13 -28.15
C ALA A 316 7.40 1.66 -27.73
N TRP A 317 7.92 1.50 -26.52
CA TRP A 317 7.88 0.25 -25.78
C TRP A 317 6.93 0.40 -24.60
N VAL A 318 6.10 -0.63 -24.39
CA VAL A 318 5.16 -0.69 -23.27
C VAL A 318 5.50 -1.91 -22.43
N THR A 319 5.72 -1.70 -21.13
CA THR A 319 5.85 -2.77 -20.14
C THR A 319 4.70 -2.68 -19.15
N ALA A 320 3.92 -3.74 -18.98
CA ALA A 320 2.95 -3.84 -17.91
C ALA A 320 3.45 -4.81 -16.85
N VAL A 321 3.27 -4.45 -15.57
CA VAL A 321 3.74 -5.20 -14.39
C VAL A 321 2.64 -5.20 -13.33
N GLY A 322 2.36 -6.33 -12.70
CA GLY A 322 1.40 -6.37 -11.58
C GLY A 322 1.12 -7.77 -11.05
N GLU A 323 0.42 -7.83 -9.92
CA GLU A 323 -0.06 -9.08 -9.30
C GLU A 323 -1.40 -9.48 -9.90
N VAL A 324 -1.42 -9.69 -11.22
CA VAL A 324 -2.60 -10.10 -12.00
C VAL A 324 -2.20 -11.12 -13.07
N PRO A 325 -3.12 -11.98 -13.56
CA PRO A 325 -2.85 -12.90 -14.67
C PRO A 325 -2.21 -12.21 -15.88
N ALA A 326 -1.28 -12.88 -16.57
CA ALA A 326 -0.55 -12.28 -17.70
C ALA A 326 -1.48 -11.76 -18.83
N ARG A 327 -2.65 -12.39 -19.04
CA ARG A 327 -3.69 -11.88 -19.97
C ARG A 327 -4.24 -10.50 -19.61
N THR A 328 -4.27 -10.15 -18.33
CA THR A 328 -4.72 -8.84 -17.83
C THR A 328 -3.70 -7.78 -18.22
N LEU A 329 -2.40 -8.07 -18.05
CA LEU A 329 -1.30 -7.20 -18.49
C LEU A 329 -1.29 -7.05 -20.02
N GLN A 330 -1.49 -8.14 -20.77
CA GLN A 330 -1.65 -8.10 -22.23
C GLN A 330 -2.82 -7.20 -22.63
N ARG A 331 -3.97 -7.34 -21.97
CA ARG A 331 -5.17 -6.54 -22.26
C ARG A 331 -5.00 -5.05 -21.99
N PHE A 332 -4.25 -4.69 -20.95
CA PHE A 332 -3.86 -3.30 -20.71
C PHE A 332 -2.91 -2.77 -21.80
N ILE A 333 -1.91 -3.56 -22.22
CA ILE A 333 -1.01 -3.18 -23.32
C ILE A 333 -1.77 -2.98 -24.65
N GLU A 334 -2.75 -3.83 -24.94
CA GLU A 334 -3.63 -3.69 -26.13
C GLU A 334 -4.46 -2.40 -26.15
N SER A 335 -4.71 -1.79 -24.98
CA SER A 335 -5.46 -0.54 -24.84
C SER A 335 -4.60 0.72 -25.00
N VAL A 336 -3.27 0.59 -25.06
CA VAL A 336 -2.35 1.72 -25.21
C VAL A 336 -2.30 2.12 -26.69
N GLN A 337 -2.81 3.32 -26.99
CA GLN A 337 -2.81 3.89 -28.33
C GLN A 337 -2.17 5.28 -28.30
N ARG A 338 -1.43 5.65 -29.35
CA ARG A 338 -0.94 7.01 -29.54
C ARG A 338 -2.08 7.90 -30.05
N LYS A 339 -2.20 9.12 -29.54
CA LYS A 339 -3.32 10.03 -29.81
C LYS A 339 -3.39 10.55 -31.26
N ASP A 340 -2.29 10.46 -32.01
CA ASP A 340 -2.08 11.13 -33.29
C ASP A 340 -1.87 10.15 -34.48
N GLU A 341 -2.29 8.88 -34.36
CA GLU A 341 -2.35 7.87 -35.45
C GLU A 341 -3.71 7.16 -35.51
#